data_AF-A0AAW0ZIM0-F1
#
_entry.id   AF-A0AAW0ZIM0-F1
#
_cell.length_a   1.000
_cell.length_b   1.000
_cell.length_c   1.000
_cell.angle_alpha   90.00
_cell.angle_beta   90.00
_cell.angle_gamma   90.00
#
_symmetry.space_group_name_H-M   'P 1'
#
loop_
_entity.id
_entity.type
_entity.pdbx_description
1 polymer ?
#
loop_
_entity_poly.entity_id
_entity_poly.type
_entity_poly.pdbx_seq_one_letter_code
_entity_poly.pdbx_strand_id
1 'polypeptide(L)'
;MFLSKTGIHSYSGADMSNLCKEDSMGPIRSIPINQLENIRNEDVRRVTVDGFKETLIHVHPSVSKFSLTTYVEWDGIYGTRTAQNYKA
;
A
#
# COMPACT_ATOMS: atom_id res chain seq x y z
N MET A 1 9.36 14.12 4.60
CA MET A 1 10.55 13.43 5.15
C MET A 1 10.24 12.06 5.77
N PHE A 2 9.05 11.80 6.35
CA PHE A 2 8.73 10.49 6.94
C PHE A 2 8.37 9.39 5.93
N LEU A 3 7.75 9.75 4.79
CA LEU A 3 7.37 8.77 3.77
C LEU A 3 8.58 8.18 3.03
N SER A 4 9.72 8.87 2.91
CA SER A 4 10.87 8.43 2.07
C SER A 4 11.65 7.25 2.60
N LYS A 5 11.39 6.84 3.85
CA LYS A 5 12.03 5.66 4.45
C LYS A 5 11.16 4.40 4.35
N THR A 6 9.88 4.53 3.99
CA THR A 6 8.99 3.41 3.67
C THR A 6 8.89 3.34 2.14
N GLY A 7 9.00 2.16 1.54
CA GLY A 7 9.06 1.96 0.09
C GLY A 7 7.78 2.28 -0.70
N ILE A 8 6.97 3.27 -0.27
CA ILE A 8 5.62 3.56 -0.76
C ILE A 8 5.52 4.79 -1.68
N HIS A 9 6.63 5.40 -2.09
CA HIS A 9 6.63 6.57 -2.99
C HIS A 9 6.00 6.33 -4.35
N SER A 10 6.04 5.08 -4.81
CA SER A 10 5.47 4.66 -6.09
C SER A 10 4.04 4.11 -5.96
N TYR A 11 3.46 4.13 -4.76
CA TYR A 11 2.12 3.60 -4.54
C TYR A 11 1.08 4.65 -4.92
N SER A 12 0.10 4.23 -5.70
CA SER A 12 -1.13 4.99 -5.91
C SER A 12 -2.03 4.96 -4.67
N GLY A 13 -3.08 5.79 -4.65
CA GLY A 13 -4.11 5.71 -3.60
C GLY A 13 -4.81 4.36 -3.54
N ALA A 14 -4.96 3.68 -4.67
CA ALA A 14 -5.50 2.32 -4.72
C ALA A 14 -4.54 1.30 -4.08
N ASP A 15 -3.24 1.42 -4.36
CA ASP A 15 -2.22 0.55 -3.75
C ASP A 15 -2.18 0.73 -2.23
N MET A 16 -2.26 1.98 -1.74
CA MET A 16 -2.33 2.27 -0.30
C MET A 16 -3.60 1.71 0.34
N SER A 17 -4.75 1.79 -0.36
CA SER A 17 -6.01 1.23 0.14
C SER A 17 -5.93 -0.30 0.24
N ASN A 18 -5.33 -0.95 -0.74
CA ASN A 18 -5.12 -2.40 -0.74
C ASN A 18 -4.12 -2.82 0.34
N LEU A 19 -3.03 -2.08 0.50
CA LEU A 19 -2.05 -2.28 1.57
C LEU A 19 -2.71 -2.26 2.95
N CYS A 20 -3.51 -1.24 3.25
CA CYS A 20 -4.21 -1.15 4.54
C CYS A 20 -5.23 -2.28 4.74
N LYS A 21 -5.92 -2.71 3.68
CA LYS A 21 -6.85 -3.85 3.74
C LYS A 21 -6.12 -5.15 4.04
N GLU A 22 -4.99 -5.40 3.39
CA GLU A 22 -4.20 -6.61 3.63
C GLU A 22 -3.62 -6.66 5.04
N ASP A 23 -3.08 -5.55 5.54
CA ASP A 23 -2.55 -5.46 6.90
C ASP A 23 -3.66 -5.67 7.94
N SER A 24 -4.86 -5.12 7.68
CA SER A 24 -6.04 -5.31 8.55
C SER A 24 -6.50 -6.77 8.63
N MET A 25 -6.20 -7.59 7.61
CA MET A 25 -6.49 -9.02 7.61
C MET A 25 -5.41 -9.86 8.31
N GLY A 26 -4.22 -9.30 8.56
CA GLY A 26 -3.14 -9.96 9.29
C GLY A 26 -3.58 -10.51 10.65
N PRO A 27 -4.21 -9.70 11.53
CA PRO A 27 -4.77 -10.18 12.79
C PRO A 27 -5.77 -11.34 12.63
N ILE A 28 -6.68 -11.25 11.66
CA ILE A 28 -7.68 -12.30 11.40
C ILE A 28 -7.01 -13.62 11.00
N ARG A 29 -6.02 -13.56 10.11
CA ARG A 29 -5.28 -14.76 9.64
C ARG A 29 -4.38 -15.38 10.71
N SER A 30 -4.05 -14.65 11.77
CA SER A 30 -3.22 -15.15 12.88
C SER A 30 -4.01 -15.99 13.90
N ILE A 31 -5.34 -15.98 13.84
CA ILE A 31 -6.21 -16.72 14.76
C ILE A 31 -6.30 -18.19 14.31
N PRO A 32 -6.06 -19.17 15.21
CA PRO A 32 -6.26 -20.57 14.91
C PRO A 32 -7.69 -20.87 14.43
N ILE A 33 -7.83 -21.73 13.42
CA ILE A 33 -9.12 -22.05 12.79
C ILE A 33 -10.16 -22.55 13.82
N ASN A 34 -9.74 -23.34 14.80
CA ASN A 34 -10.62 -23.85 15.85
C ASN A 34 -11.12 -22.78 16.84
N GLN A 35 -10.50 -21.59 16.86
CA GLN A 35 -10.89 -20.46 17.70
C GLN A 35 -11.68 -19.39 16.93
N LEU A 36 -11.61 -19.41 15.60
CA LEU A 36 -12.18 -18.36 14.73
C LEU A 36 -13.70 -18.22 14.84
N GLU A 37 -14.42 -19.31 15.13
CA GLU A 37 -15.89 -19.28 15.27
C GLU A 37 -16.34 -18.60 16.57
N ASN A 38 -15.54 -18.68 17.64
CA ASN A 38 -15.93 -18.25 18.99
C ASN A 38 -15.15 -17.03 19.49
N ILE A 39 -14.31 -16.43 18.66
CA ILE A 39 -13.51 -15.26 19.05
C ILE A 39 -14.39 -14.02 19.24
N ARG A 40 -14.12 -13.26 20.29
CA ARG A 40 -14.78 -11.97 20.52
C ARG A 40 -13.98 -10.87 19.83
N ASN A 41 -14.66 -9.81 19.40
CA ASN A 41 -14.01 -8.68 18.73
C ASN A 41 -12.85 -8.06 19.54
N GLU A 42 -12.97 -8.04 20.86
CA GLU A 42 -11.94 -7.53 21.79
C GLU A 42 -10.69 -8.42 21.89
N ASP A 43 -10.81 -9.69 21.54
CA ASP A 43 -9.71 -10.67 21.56
C ASP A 43 -8.90 -10.63 20.24
N VAL A 44 -9.38 -9.92 19.21
CA VAL A 44 -8.65 -9.71 17.96
C VAL A 44 -7.52 -8.70 18.18
N ARG A 45 -6.29 -9.11 17.88
CA ARG A 45 -5.10 -8.25 18.01
C ARG A 45 -5.26 -6.98 17.18
N ARG A 46 -4.83 -5.84 17.73
CA ARG A 46 -4.75 -4.59 16.98
C ARG A 46 -3.72 -4.67 15.86
N VAL A 47 -3.99 -3.98 14.76
CA VAL A 47 -3.00 -3.72 13.72
C VAL A 47 -1.83 -2.94 14.30
N THR A 48 -0.63 -3.28 13.85
CA THR A 48 0.65 -2.74 14.38
C THR A 48 1.53 -2.30 13.22
N VAL A 49 2.40 -1.33 13.46
CA VAL A 49 3.38 -0.85 12.47
C VAL A 49 4.24 -1.97 11.89
N ASP A 50 4.58 -2.99 12.70
CA ASP A 50 5.39 -4.10 12.20
C ASP A 50 4.62 -5.02 11.25
N GLY A 51 3.34 -5.32 11.54
CA GLY A 51 2.45 -5.99 10.59
C GLY A 51 2.29 -5.19 9.28
N PHE A 52 2.24 -3.86 9.36
CA PHE A 52 2.19 -3.01 8.18
C PHE A 52 3.47 -3.15 7.33
N LYS A 53 4.66 -3.20 7.98
CA LYS A 53 5.94 -3.42 7.30
C LYS A 53 6.02 -4.81 6.67
N GLU A 54 5.49 -5.84 7.31
CA GLU A 54 5.40 -7.19 6.74
C GLU A 54 4.49 -7.19 5.50
N THR A 55 3.36 -6.48 5.56
CA THR A 55 2.42 -6.40 4.44
C THR A 55 3.03 -5.72 3.20
N LEU A 56 3.99 -4.79 3.38
CA LEU A 56 4.75 -4.19 2.27
C LEU A 56 5.56 -5.19 1.44
N ILE A 57 5.81 -6.40 1.95
CA ILE A 57 6.48 -7.47 1.20
C ILE A 57 5.53 -8.11 0.18
N HIS A 58 4.22 -8.06 0.45
CA HIS A 58 3.20 -8.74 -0.34
C HIS A 58 2.48 -7.83 -1.31
N VAL A 59 2.26 -6.57 -0.93
CA VAL A 59 1.64 -5.57 -1.80
C VAL A 59 2.74 -4.84 -2.56
N HIS A 60 2.50 -4.56 -3.84
CA HIS A 60 3.44 -3.90 -4.73
C HIS A 60 2.75 -2.71 -5.42
N PRO A 61 3.50 -1.67 -5.81
CA PRO A 61 2.92 -0.57 -6.59
C PRO A 61 2.35 -1.12 -7.90
N SER A 62 1.11 -0.75 -8.23
CA SER A 62 0.45 -1.23 -9.44
C SER A 62 0.95 -0.56 -10.71
N VAL A 63 1.57 0.62 -10.57
CA VAL A 63 2.11 1.38 -11.69
C VAL A 63 3.62 1.19 -11.77
N SER A 64 4.08 0.73 -12.93
CA SER A 64 5.52 0.60 -13.20
C SER A 64 6.19 1.96 -13.36
N LYS A 65 7.48 2.04 -13.00
CA LYS A 65 8.29 3.25 -13.22
C LYS A 65 8.34 3.65 -14.69
N PHE A 66 8.41 2.67 -15.60
CA PHE A 66 8.44 2.93 -17.04
C PHE A 66 7.16 3.61 -17.52
N SER A 67 6.01 3.04 -17.15
CA SER A 67 4.70 3.63 -17.51
C SER A 67 4.56 5.03 -16.94
N LEU A 68 5.00 5.26 -15.70
CA LEU A 68 4.99 6.59 -15.08
C LEU A 68 5.81 7.60 -15.88
N THR A 69 7.02 7.23 -16.32
CA THR A 69 7.86 8.08 -17.18
C THR A 69 7.14 8.42 -18.48
N THR A 70 6.54 7.44 -19.16
CA THR A 70 5.80 7.67 -20.40
C THR A 70 4.65 8.65 -20.22
N TYR A 71 3.90 8.56 -19.11
CA TYR A 71 2.82 9.50 -18.81
C TYR A 71 3.32 10.93 -18.54
N VAL A 72 4.46 11.07 -17.85
CA VAL A 72 5.08 12.38 -17.58
C VAL A 72 5.59 13.03 -18.87
N GLU A 73 6.20 12.26 -19.76
CA GLU A 73 6.65 12.75 -21.07
C GLU A 73 5.46 13.19 -21.94
N TRP A 74 4.41 12.37 -21.98
CA TRP A 74 3.18 12.69 -22.72
C TRP A 74 2.51 13.96 -22.21
N ASP A 75 2.38 14.14 -20.88
CA ASP A 75 1.82 15.37 -20.28
C ASP A 75 2.69 16.61 -20.59
N GLY A 76 4.00 16.44 -20.78
CA GLY A 76 4.89 17.51 -21.19
C GLY A 76 4.67 18.03 -22.61
N ILE A 77 4.26 17.13 -23.52
CA ILE A 77 4.05 17.42 -24.95
C ILE A 77 2.61 17.85 -25.22
N TYR A 78 1.63 17.14 -24.66
CA TYR A 78 0.21 17.28 -25.00
C TYR A 78 -0.68 17.71 -23.82
N GLY A 79 -0.16 17.66 -22.60
CA GLY A 79 -0.93 17.90 -21.38
C GLY A 79 -0.79 19.31 -20.82
N THR A 80 -1.12 19.46 -19.55
CA THR A 80 -1.10 20.75 -18.83
C THR A 80 0.19 20.97 -18.05
N ARG A 81 1.15 20.02 -18.15
CA ARG A 81 2.42 20.01 -17.41
C ARG A 81 2.27 19.87 -15.89
N THR A 82 1.11 19.44 -15.42
CA THR A 82 0.85 19.23 -13.99
C THR A 82 1.56 17.98 -13.47
N ALA A 83 1.75 16.96 -14.32
CA ALA A 83 2.35 15.67 -13.94
C ALA A 83 3.87 15.77 -13.71
N GLN A 84 4.52 16.84 -14.19
CA GLN A 84 5.97 17.05 -14.05
C GLN A 84 6.41 17.23 -12.60
N ASN A 85 5.49 17.68 -11.73
CA ASN A 85 5.72 17.83 -10.29
C ASN A 85 5.84 16.49 -9.54
N TYR A 86 5.54 15.37 -10.21
CA TYR A 86 5.61 14.02 -9.64
C TYR A 86 6.86 13.24 -10.08
N LYS A 87 7.84 13.91 -10.72
CA LYS A 87 9.16 13.30 -10.95
C LYS A 87 9.83 13.05 -9.60
N ALA A 88 10.12 11.77 -9.33
CA ALA A 88 10.88 11.31 -8.18
C ALA A 88 12.37 11.69 -8.29
#